data_AF-A0A090IXE4-F1
#
_entry.id   AF-A0A090IXE4-F1
#
_cell.length_a   1.000
_cell.length_b   1.000
_cell.length_c   1.000
_cell.angle_alpha   90.00
_cell.angle_beta   90.00
_cell.angle_gamma   90.00
#
_symmetry.space_group_name_H-M   'P 1'
#
loop_
_entity.id
_entity.type
_entity.pdbx_description
1 polymer ?
#
loop_
_entity_poly.entity_id
_entity_poly.type
_entity_poly.pdbx_seq_one_letter_code
_entity_poly.pdbx_strand_id
1 'polypeptide(L)'
;MWPLIFIVIFIILMSTYTIMKKTNTKQIELDDLNTLYQCTSCGKLHRKYQEELQSLIDLTYSTPSICPRCHQPADLYIGEYFDWMKTNPECPKLRKQDLRKFKKTVKKARQLEKELQNLDAFLHYYHPVNKNKNSSDRDGKLL
;
A
#
# COMPACT_ATOMS: atom_id res chain seq x y z
N MET A 1 18.62 39.19 -31.72
CA MET A 1 17.36 39.21 -30.93
C MET A 1 16.49 37.98 -31.17
N TRP A 2 16.15 37.63 -32.41
CA TRP A 2 15.39 36.43 -32.77
C TRP A 2 15.86 35.09 -32.14
N PRO A 3 17.17 34.75 -32.11
CA PRO A 3 17.60 33.48 -31.51
C PRO A 3 17.32 33.40 -30.00
N LEU A 4 17.41 34.52 -29.27
CA LEU A 4 17.07 34.57 -27.84
C LEU A 4 15.57 34.36 -27.61
N ILE A 5 14.72 34.91 -28.48
CA ILE A 5 13.27 34.71 -28.42
C ILE A 5 12.91 33.24 -28.61
N PHE A 6 13.52 32.56 -29.59
CA PHE A 6 13.30 31.12 -29.80
C PHE A 6 13.76 30.27 -28.62
N ILE A 7 14.90 30.59 -28.00
CA ILE A 7 15.38 29.90 -26.79
C ILE A 7 14.38 30.06 -25.64
N VAL A 8 13.86 31.26 -25.42
CA VAL A 8 12.86 31.53 -24.38
C VAL A 8 11.56 30.76 -24.63
N ILE A 9 11.05 30.77 -25.87
CA ILE A 9 9.85 29.99 -26.25
C ILE A 9 10.08 28.50 -26.02
N PHE A 10 11.24 27.97 -26.41
CA PHE A 10 11.57 26.56 -26.21
C PHE A 10 11.60 26.18 -24.72
N ILE A 11 12.19 27.01 -23.86
CA ILE A 11 12.21 26.79 -22.41
C ILE A 11 10.79 26.78 -21.83
N ILE A 12 9.92 27.70 -22.28
CA ILE A 12 8.52 27.75 -21.85
C ILE A 12 7.75 26.49 -22.29
N LEU A 13 7.95 26.02 -23.53
CA LEU A 13 7.32 24.80 -24.03
C LEU A 13 7.79 23.55 -23.25
N MET A 14 9.09 23.44 -22.99
CA MET A 14 9.63 22.30 -22.25
C MET A 14 9.19 22.29 -20.78
N SER A 15 9.13 23.46 -20.14
CA SER A 15 8.66 23.59 -18.75
C SER A 15 7.16 23.29 -18.63
N THR A 16 6.32 23.80 -19.54
CA THR A 16 4.89 23.48 -19.55
C THR A 16 4.63 22.00 -19.83
N TYR A 17 5.33 21.40 -20.80
CA TYR A 17 5.23 19.97 -21.08
C TYR A 17 5.59 19.10 -19.87
N THR A 18 6.68 19.42 -19.18
CA THR A 18 7.10 18.66 -17.99
C THR A 18 6.11 18.79 -16.83
N ILE A 19 5.54 19.97 -16.61
CA ILE A 19 4.49 20.20 -15.60
C ILE A 19 3.22 19.41 -15.97
N MET A 20 2.79 19.46 -17.23
CA MET A 20 1.62 18.73 -17.72
C MET A 20 1.82 17.22 -17.57
N LYS A 21 2.98 16.70 -17.99
CA LYS A 21 3.32 15.28 -17.83
C LYS A 21 3.26 14.85 -16.36
N LYS A 22 3.82 15.67 -15.46
CA LYS A 22 3.83 15.38 -14.01
C LYS A 22 2.46 15.45 -13.35
N THR A 23 1.57 16.29 -13.84
CA THR A 23 0.20 16.40 -13.32
C THR A 23 -0.65 15.24 -13.82
N ASN A 24 -0.51 14.85 -15.09
CA ASN A 24 -1.19 13.69 -15.66
C ASN A 24 -0.77 12.38 -14.98
N THR A 25 0.53 12.15 -14.75
CA THR A 25 0.97 10.93 -14.06
C THR A 25 0.40 10.83 -12.64
N LYS A 26 0.36 11.94 -11.90
CA LYS A 26 -0.28 11.99 -10.57
C LYS A 26 -1.78 11.74 -10.63
N GLN A 27 -2.44 12.20 -11.69
CA GLN A 27 -3.87 11.97 -11.88
C GLN A 27 -4.15 10.50 -12.16
N ILE A 28 -3.41 9.89 -13.09
CA ILE A 28 -3.50 8.46 -13.42
C ILE A 28 -3.30 7.60 -12.16
N GLU A 29 -2.27 7.90 -11.38
CA GLU A 29 -2.01 7.19 -10.13
C GLU A 29 -3.12 7.37 -9.09
N LEU A 30 -3.68 8.58 -8.97
CA LEU A 30 -4.80 8.83 -8.08
C LEU A 30 -6.06 8.08 -8.51
N ASP A 31 -6.29 7.99 -9.81
CA ASP A 31 -7.43 7.28 -10.38
C ASP A 31 -7.27 5.76 -10.20
N ASP A 32 -6.06 5.23 -10.42
CA ASP A 32 -5.72 3.82 -10.14
C ASP A 32 -5.97 3.46 -8.66
N LEU A 33 -5.47 4.27 -7.72
CA LEU A 33 -5.71 4.06 -6.28
C LEU A 33 -7.19 4.18 -5.89
N ASN A 34 -7.95 4.97 -6.65
CA ASN A 34 -9.39 5.13 -6.46
C ASN A 34 -10.23 4.11 -7.24
N THR A 35 -9.62 3.16 -7.95
CA THR A 35 -10.35 2.09 -8.63
C THR A 35 -11.25 1.36 -7.64
N LEU A 36 -12.51 1.16 -8.01
CA LEU A 36 -13.55 0.57 -7.16
C LEU A 36 -13.68 -0.92 -7.42
N TYR A 37 -13.83 -1.68 -6.35
CA TYR A 37 -14.09 -3.11 -6.36
C TYR A 37 -15.32 -3.40 -5.51
N GLN A 38 -16.07 -4.44 -5.90
CA GLN A 38 -17.22 -4.94 -5.15
C GLN A 38 -16.92 -6.34 -4.64
N CYS A 39 -17.02 -6.53 -3.34
CA CYS A 39 -16.88 -7.85 -2.75
C CYS A 39 -18.08 -8.73 -3.11
N THR A 40 -17.81 -9.93 -3.62
CA THR A 40 -18.84 -10.92 -3.99
C THR A 40 -19.53 -11.53 -2.77
N SER A 41 -18.85 -11.55 -1.62
CA SER A 41 -19.38 -12.12 -0.38
C SER A 41 -20.21 -11.11 0.42
N CYS A 42 -19.64 -9.95 0.77
CA CYS A 42 -20.33 -8.97 1.62
C CYS A 42 -21.07 -7.87 0.84
N GLY A 43 -20.95 -7.84 -0.49
CA GLY A 43 -21.58 -6.84 -1.36
C GLY A 43 -21.02 -5.42 -1.23
N LYS A 44 -20.07 -5.20 -0.31
CA LYS A 44 -19.51 -3.87 -0.04
C LYS A 44 -18.51 -3.45 -1.10
N LEU A 45 -18.47 -2.15 -1.33
CA LEU A 45 -17.49 -1.51 -2.19
C LEU A 45 -16.28 -1.07 -1.39
N HIS A 46 -15.10 -1.23 -1.97
CA HIS A 46 -13.85 -0.68 -1.47
C HIS A 46 -13.00 -0.19 -2.64
N ARG A 47 -11.95 0.57 -2.33
CA ARG A 47 -11.00 1.08 -3.32
C ARG A 47 -9.65 0.38 -3.22
N LYS A 48 -8.91 0.38 -4.32
CA LYS A 48 -7.57 -0.22 -4.40
C LYS A 48 -6.63 0.23 -3.28
N TYR A 49 -6.60 1.52 -2.94
CA TYR A 49 -5.72 2.00 -1.87
C TYR A 49 -6.05 1.35 -0.50
N GLN A 50 -7.28 0.91 -0.28
CA GLN A 50 -7.67 0.25 0.98
C GLN A 50 -7.10 -1.16 1.05
N GLU A 51 -7.02 -1.86 -0.09
CA GLU A 51 -6.31 -3.14 -0.19
C GLU A 51 -4.82 -2.95 0.08
N GLU A 52 -4.21 -1.90 -0.49
CA GLU A 52 -2.79 -1.58 -0.24
C GLU A 52 -2.51 -1.20 1.22
N LEU A 53 -3.46 -0.59 1.91
CA LEU A 53 -3.32 -0.34 3.34
C LEU A 53 -3.48 -1.61 4.16
N GLN A 54 -4.43 -2.48 3.78
CA GLN A 54 -4.68 -3.71 4.50
C GLN A 54 -3.49 -4.67 4.40
N SER A 55 -2.83 -4.77 3.24
CA SER A 55 -1.63 -5.58 3.06
C SER A 55 -0.42 -5.11 3.87
N LEU A 56 -0.43 -3.86 4.35
CA LEU A 56 0.61 -3.33 5.25
C LEU A 56 0.32 -3.64 6.72
N ILE A 57 -0.92 -3.96 7.07
CA ILE A 57 -1.36 -4.21 8.45
C ILE A 57 -1.43 -5.71 8.71
N ASP A 58 -1.94 -6.46 7.74
CA ASP A 58 -2.15 -7.90 7.83
C ASP A 58 -1.31 -8.62 6.78
N LEU A 59 -0.31 -9.36 7.25
CA LEU A 59 0.61 -10.13 6.41
C LEU A 59 -0.07 -11.33 5.72
N THR A 60 -1.24 -11.76 6.21
CA THR A 60 -2.03 -12.82 5.58
C THR A 60 -2.94 -12.29 4.48
N TYR A 61 -3.02 -10.97 4.33
CA TYR A 61 -3.80 -10.33 3.29
C TYR A 61 -3.16 -10.50 1.92
N SER A 62 -3.91 -11.11 1.00
CA SER A 62 -3.47 -11.24 -0.38
C SER A 62 -4.00 -10.07 -1.23
N THR A 63 -3.14 -9.54 -2.09
CA THR A 63 -3.49 -8.54 -3.11
C THR A 63 -3.15 -9.10 -4.49
N PRO A 64 -3.85 -8.68 -5.57
CA PRO A 64 -4.95 -7.71 -5.61
C PRO A 64 -6.36 -8.34 -5.55
N SER A 65 -7.40 -7.50 -5.48
CA SER A 65 -8.81 -7.88 -5.68
C SER A 65 -9.41 -8.71 -4.54
N ILE A 66 -9.00 -8.41 -3.32
CA ILE A 66 -9.56 -9.00 -2.10
C ILE A 66 -10.27 -7.90 -1.30
N CYS A 67 -11.35 -8.25 -0.62
CA CYS A 67 -12.05 -7.33 0.26
C CYS A 67 -11.26 -7.10 1.56
N PRO A 68 -10.91 -5.84 1.91
CA PRO A 68 -10.17 -5.52 3.13
C PRO A 68 -10.93 -5.81 4.42
N ARG A 69 -12.23 -6.10 4.34
CA ARG A 69 -13.09 -6.38 5.50
C ARG A 69 -13.27 -7.86 5.77
N CYS A 70 -13.58 -8.65 4.74
CA CYS A 70 -13.95 -10.06 4.90
C CYS A 70 -12.98 -11.03 4.22
N HIS A 71 -11.90 -10.53 3.61
CA HIS A 71 -10.85 -11.33 2.97
C HIS A 71 -11.35 -12.27 1.85
N GLN A 72 -12.54 -11.99 1.32
CA GLN A 72 -13.12 -12.71 0.19
C GLN A 72 -12.79 -12.00 -1.13
N PRO A 73 -12.87 -12.70 -2.27
CA PRO A 73 -12.66 -12.10 -3.58
C PRO A 73 -13.57 -10.90 -3.84
N ALA A 74 -13.07 -9.97 -4.65
CA ALA A 74 -13.80 -8.82 -5.09
C ALA A 74 -13.55 -8.55 -6.57
N ASP A 75 -14.59 -8.15 -7.28
CA ASP A 75 -14.54 -7.89 -8.71
C ASP A 75 -14.47 -6.39 -8.97
N LEU A 76 -13.87 -6.02 -10.10
CA LEU A 76 -13.86 -4.64 -10.56
C LEU A 76 -15.30 -4.14 -10.69
N TYR A 77 -15.64 -3.03 -10.04
CA TYR A 77 -16.98 -2.46 -10.13
C TYR A 77 -17.13 -1.67 -11.44
N ILE A 78 -18.00 -2.18 -12.33
CA ILE A 78 -18.30 -1.57 -13.64
C ILE A 78 -19.67 -0.85 -13.62
N GLY A 79 -20.38 -0.88 -12.50
CA GLY A 79 -21.70 -0.27 -12.38
C GLY A 79 -21.69 1.26 -12.44
N GLU A 80 -22.89 1.84 -12.54
CA GLU A 80 -23.04 3.29 -12.51
C GLU A 80 -22.58 3.88 -11.19
N TYR A 81 -22.08 5.12 -11.27
CA TYR A 81 -21.66 5.87 -10.10
C TYR A 81 -22.88 6.44 -9.37
N PHE A 82 -23.04 6.10 -8.09
CA PHE A 82 -24.14 6.62 -7.26
C PHE A 82 -23.67 7.67 -6.25
N ASP A 83 -24.51 8.68 -5.98
CA ASP A 83 -24.16 9.77 -5.07
C ASP A 83 -23.88 9.33 -3.64
N TRP A 84 -24.56 8.30 -3.13
CA TRP A 84 -24.30 7.75 -1.79
C TRP A 84 -22.86 7.23 -1.63
N MET A 85 -22.19 6.85 -2.73
CA MET A 85 -20.78 6.43 -2.70
C MET A 85 -19.84 7.60 -2.36
N LYS A 86 -20.25 8.86 -2.58
CA LYS A 86 -19.48 10.05 -2.15
C LYS A 86 -19.42 10.15 -0.63
N THR A 87 -20.48 9.71 0.03
CA THR A 87 -20.68 9.83 1.47
C THR A 87 -20.46 8.51 2.20
N ASN A 88 -20.04 7.45 1.52
CA ASN A 88 -19.79 6.15 2.16
C ASN A 88 -18.58 6.25 3.10
N PRO A 89 -18.79 6.18 4.43
CA PRO A 89 -17.70 6.34 5.39
C PRO A 89 -16.68 5.21 5.29
N GLU A 90 -17.08 4.03 4.77
CA GLU A 90 -16.21 2.87 4.63
C GLU A 90 -15.40 2.87 3.33
N CYS A 91 -15.70 3.74 2.35
CA CYS A 91 -15.05 3.75 1.03
C CYS A 91 -14.80 5.18 0.48
N PRO A 92 -14.13 6.06 1.25
CA PRO A 92 -13.94 7.44 0.83
C PRO A 92 -13.02 7.54 -0.38
N LYS A 93 -13.27 8.51 -1.27
CA LYS A 93 -12.39 8.79 -2.42
C LYS A 93 -11.13 9.51 -1.94
N LEU A 94 -9.96 9.00 -2.30
CA LEU A 94 -8.68 9.64 -2.01
C LEU A 94 -8.57 10.93 -2.83
N ARG A 95 -8.25 12.05 -2.16
CA ARG A 95 -8.05 13.36 -2.79
C ARG A 95 -6.58 13.57 -3.15
N LYS A 96 -6.30 14.46 -4.11
CA LYS A 96 -4.94 14.85 -4.53
C LYS A 96 -4.05 15.26 -3.35
N GLN A 97 -4.62 15.97 -2.37
CA GLN A 97 -3.91 16.43 -1.18
C GLN A 97 -3.50 15.28 -0.25
N ASP A 98 -4.32 14.23 -0.22
CA ASP A 98 -4.13 13.07 0.65
C ASP A 98 -3.21 12.02 0.02
N LEU A 99 -3.05 12.02 -1.31
CA LEU A 99 -2.10 11.16 -2.03
C LEU A 99 -0.67 11.27 -1.48
N ARG A 100 -0.21 12.49 -1.16
CA ARG A 100 1.13 12.68 -0.58
C ARG A 100 1.25 12.04 0.80
N LYS A 101 0.20 12.10 1.61
CA LYS A 101 0.17 11.48 2.94
C LYS A 101 0.18 9.96 2.80
N PHE A 102 -0.71 9.42 1.96
CA PHE A 102 -0.78 7.99 1.64
C PHE A 102 0.60 7.43 1.26
N LYS A 103 1.26 8.00 0.25
CA LYS A 103 2.60 7.54 -0.18
C LYS A 103 3.64 7.59 0.93
N LYS A 104 3.63 8.65 1.74
CA LYS A 104 4.55 8.77 2.88
C LYS A 104 4.30 7.66 3.90
N THR A 105 3.04 7.35 4.19
CA THR A 105 2.67 6.29 5.12
C THR A 105 3.08 4.92 4.58
N VAL A 106 2.74 4.59 3.33
CA VAL A 106 3.14 3.33 2.69
C VAL A 106 4.66 3.16 2.70
N LYS A 107 5.41 4.22 2.36
CA LYS A 107 6.88 4.19 2.40
C LYS A 107 7.42 3.92 3.81
N LYS A 108 6.86 4.57 4.82
CA LYS A 108 7.27 4.37 6.22
C LYS A 108 6.97 2.95 6.70
N ALA A 109 5.78 2.42 6.39
CA ALA A 109 5.39 1.06 6.76
C ALA A 109 6.37 0.02 6.17
N ARG A 110 6.68 0.13 4.87
CA ARG A 110 7.68 -0.75 4.22
C ARG A 110 9.10 -0.59 4.78
N GLN A 111 9.44 0.58 5.31
CA GLN A 111 10.74 0.78 5.95
C GLN A 111 10.79 0.06 7.30
N LEU A 112 9.74 0.22 8.12
CA LEU A 112 9.60 -0.49 9.40
C LEU A 112 9.62 -2.01 9.22
N GLU A 113 8.96 -2.53 8.19
CA GLU A 113 8.97 -3.95 7.85
C GLU A 113 10.41 -4.46 7.59
N LYS A 114 11.22 -3.70 6.85
CA LYS A 114 12.63 -4.05 6.62
C LYS A 114 13.48 -3.98 7.89
N GLU A 115 13.22 -2.98 8.74
CA GLU A 115 13.92 -2.85 10.02
C GLU A 115 13.60 -4.03 10.94
N LEU A 116 12.35 -4.50 10.97
CA LEU A 116 11.94 -5.72 11.68
C LEU A 116 12.64 -6.97 11.14
N GLN A 117 12.68 -7.15 9.81
CA GLN A 117 13.39 -8.28 9.20
C GLN A 117 14.88 -8.28 9.53
N ASN A 118 15.51 -7.11 9.53
CA ASN A 118 16.92 -6.96 9.90
C ASN A 118 17.14 -7.27 11.39
N LEU A 119 16.22 -6.85 12.26
CA LEU A 119 16.28 -7.16 13.69
C LEU A 119 16.13 -8.66 13.94
N ASP A 120 15.18 -9.32 13.27
CA ASP A 120 15.00 -10.77 13.38
C ASP A 120 16.25 -11.53 12.89
N ALA A 121 16.86 -11.09 11.79
CA ALA A 121 18.11 -11.66 11.29
C ALA A 121 19.26 -11.44 12.27
N PHE A 122 19.37 -10.25 12.87
CA PHE A 122 20.35 -9.95 13.90
C PHE A 122 20.14 -10.84 15.13
N LEU A 123 18.91 -10.96 15.62
CA LEU A 123 18.58 -11.83 16.75
C LEU A 123 18.90 -13.29 16.43
N HIS A 124 18.56 -13.79 15.24
CA HIS A 124 18.90 -15.15 14.82
C HIS A 124 20.42 -15.39 14.80
N TYR A 125 21.22 -14.40 14.40
CA TYR A 125 22.67 -14.52 14.35
C TYR A 125 23.34 -14.39 15.73
N TYR A 126 22.81 -13.55 16.61
CA TYR A 126 23.42 -13.21 17.90
C TYR A 126 22.75 -13.83 19.13
N HIS A 127 21.62 -14.53 18.99
CA HIS A 127 21.18 -15.49 20.02
C HIS A 127 21.93 -16.82 19.78
N PRO A 128 22.99 -17.13 20.55
CA PRO A 128 23.39 -18.51 20.66
C PRO A 128 22.21 -19.23 21.31
N VAL A 129 21.75 -20.24 20.61
CA VAL A 129 20.83 -21.28 21.07
C VAL A 129 21.10 -21.56 22.56
N ASN A 130 20.29 -21.01 23.45
CA ASN A 130 20.30 -21.36 24.88
C ASN A 130 19.58 -22.72 25.07
N LYS A 131 19.94 -23.73 24.25
CA LYS A 131 19.48 -25.12 24.39
C LYS A 131 20.42 -25.95 25.24
N ASN A 132 21.11 -25.36 26.21
CA ASN A 132 21.86 -26.12 27.21
C ASN A 132 21.67 -25.49 28.58
N LYS A 133 20.53 -25.77 29.21
CA LYS A 133 20.38 -26.03 30.67
C LYS A 133 18.90 -26.08 31.04
N ASN A 134 18.41 -27.31 31.27
CA ASN A 134 17.49 -27.72 32.35
C ASN A 134 16.54 -28.86 31.91
N SER A 135 17.11 -30.06 31.74
CA SER A 135 16.42 -31.32 32.12
C SER A 135 17.45 -32.36 32.52
N SER A 136 18.23 -32.02 33.55
CA SER A 136 18.75 -33.00 34.49
C SER A 136 17.59 -33.33 35.43
N ASP A 137 16.82 -34.38 35.15
CA ASP A 137 16.10 -35.09 36.21
C ASP A 137 15.90 -36.56 35.83
N ARG A 138 16.73 -37.39 36.48
CA ARG A 138 16.44 -38.72 37.02
C ARG A 138 15.73 -39.73 36.13
N ASP A 139 16.51 -40.48 35.36
CA ASP A 139 16.22 -41.91 35.18
C ASP A 139 16.86 -42.69 36.33
N GLY A 140 16.05 -42.89 37.37
CA GLY A 140 16.35 -43.82 38.44
C GLY A 140 16.36 -45.25 37.90
N LYS A 141 17.52 -45.90 37.99
CA LYS A 141 17.59 -47.37 38.00
C LYS A 141 16.82 -47.89 39.21
N LEU A 142 15.70 -48.55 38.95
CA LEU A 142 15.07 -49.49 39.87
C LEU A 142 14.27 -50.50 39.04
N LEU A 143 14.98 -51.55 38.60
CA LEU A 143 14.62 -52.97 38.59
C LEU A 143 15.72 -53.77 37.88
#